data_AF-A0A438H0K2-F1
#
_entry.id   AF-A0A438H0K2-F1
#
_cell.length_a   1.000
_cell.length_b   1.000
_cell.length_c   1.000
_cell.angle_alpha   90.00
_cell.angle_beta   90.00
_cell.angle_gamma   90.00
#
_symmetry.space_group_name_H-M   'P 1'
#
loop_
_entity.id
_entity.type
_entity.pdbx_description
1 polymer ?
#
loop_
_entity_poly.entity_id
_entity_poly.type
_entity_poly.pdbx_seq_one_letter_code
_entity_poly.pdbx_strand_id
1 'polypeptide(L)'
;MSSPMYSSVYWLYYTGFSSEEVDFSGLAKIPLQNPERVDREKHVSGKIFKSLPGLACSQDGRHWARIEGDHHSGALLDVGSRGEWDSLFIAAPQVVVHSSDDLRMYYHSFDVERGQFGVGIARSRDGIRWVKLGKIMEGGSNGSFDELGVMNACVVRDQKDGRYLMAYEGVGGDNGRSIGLAVSPDGLKNWKRLQEEPVLEPSEEDGWDNRAVGSPCLVQMEGNADEWRLYYRGIGQQGRKGIGVAVSQGTEITRLRRWAGFHL
;
A
#
# COMPACT_ATOMS: atom_id res chain seq x y z
N MET A 1 -36.74 -16.69 -22.30
CA MET A 1 -36.37 -16.25 -20.95
C MET A 1 -35.03 -15.57 -21.07
N SER A 2 -34.97 -14.25 -20.89
CA SER A 2 -33.71 -13.50 -20.86
C SER A 2 -32.92 -13.88 -19.62
N SER A 3 -31.64 -14.26 -19.80
CA SER A 3 -30.71 -14.41 -18.69
C SER A 3 -30.76 -13.16 -17.79
N PRO A 4 -30.72 -13.28 -16.45
CA PRO A 4 -30.58 -12.12 -15.60
C PRO A 4 -29.29 -11.41 -16.01
N MET A 5 -29.38 -10.14 -16.44
CA MET A 5 -28.21 -9.27 -16.52
C MET A 5 -27.70 -9.13 -15.08
N TYR A 6 -26.71 -9.94 -14.70
CA TYR A 6 -25.91 -9.65 -13.52
C TYR A 6 -25.20 -8.33 -13.81
N SER A 7 -25.71 -7.22 -13.29
CA SER A 7 -24.99 -5.95 -13.36
C SER A 7 -23.69 -6.12 -12.58
N SER A 8 -22.55 -6.02 -13.26
CA SER A 8 -21.25 -5.96 -12.60
C SER A 8 -21.22 -4.77 -11.65
N VAL A 9 -20.75 -4.98 -10.41
CA VAL A 9 -20.61 -3.95 -9.40
C VAL A 9 -19.11 -3.74 -9.13
N TYR A 10 -18.68 -2.48 -9.10
CA TYR A 10 -17.34 -2.09 -8.67
C TYR A 10 -17.25 -2.10 -7.14
N TRP A 11 -16.13 -2.59 -6.61
CA TRP A 11 -15.84 -2.59 -5.18
C TRP A 11 -14.58 -1.75 -4.94
N LEU A 12 -14.64 -0.88 -3.94
CA LEU A 12 -13.54 -0.02 -3.51
C LEU A 12 -13.26 -0.28 -2.04
N TYR A 13 -12.05 -0.74 -1.75
CA TYR A 13 -11.52 -0.84 -0.41
C TYR A 13 -10.76 0.45 -0.09
N TYR A 14 -11.01 1.04 1.07
CA TYR A 14 -10.44 2.34 1.43
C TYR A 14 -10.03 2.41 2.90
N THR A 15 -9.14 3.35 3.23
CA THR A 15 -8.79 3.68 4.62
C THR A 15 -9.84 4.62 5.20
N GLY A 16 -10.61 4.16 6.19
CA GLY A 16 -11.51 5.01 6.97
C GLY A 16 -10.84 5.48 8.26
N PHE A 17 -11.14 6.70 8.70
CA PHE A 17 -10.66 7.23 9.98
C PHE A 17 -11.82 7.41 10.96
N SER A 18 -11.57 7.10 12.22
CA SER A 18 -12.47 7.47 13.32
C SER A 18 -11.97 8.73 14.03
N SER A 19 -12.77 9.28 14.94
CA SER A 19 -12.35 10.35 15.85
C SER A 19 -11.52 9.85 17.03
N GLU A 20 -11.32 8.53 17.17
CA GLU A 20 -10.49 7.94 18.22
C GLU A 20 -9.01 8.27 17.94
N GLU A 21 -8.37 8.94 18.89
CA GLU A 21 -6.94 9.21 18.86
C GLU A 21 -6.19 8.09 19.57
N VAL A 22 -5.16 7.58 18.92
CA VAL A 22 -4.20 6.65 19.49
C VAL A 22 -2.96 7.45 19.87
N ASP A 23 -2.70 7.50 21.18
CA ASP A 23 -1.51 8.13 21.73
C ASP A 23 -0.33 7.14 21.67
N PHE A 24 0.73 7.57 20.99
CA PHE A 24 2.00 6.86 20.89
C PHE A 24 3.17 7.70 21.42
N SER A 25 2.90 8.78 22.16
CA SER A 25 3.93 9.59 22.80
C SER A 25 4.83 8.72 23.69
N GLY A 26 6.13 8.68 23.35
CA GLY A 26 7.12 7.84 24.03
C GLY A 26 7.29 6.41 23.50
N LEU A 27 6.47 5.96 22.55
CA LEU A 27 6.52 4.60 21.98
C LEU A 27 7.30 4.51 20.66
N ALA A 28 7.36 5.58 19.89
CA ALA A 28 8.10 5.61 18.62
C ALA A 28 9.13 6.75 18.61
N LYS A 29 10.38 6.43 18.21
CA LYS A 29 11.40 7.44 17.90
C LYS A 29 11.16 8.13 16.56
N ILE A 30 10.18 7.66 15.80
CA ILE A 30 9.84 8.10 14.45
C ILE A 30 8.60 9.00 14.52
N PRO A 31 8.57 10.14 13.83
CA PRO A 31 7.36 10.94 13.69
C PRO A 31 6.32 10.17 12.86
N LEU A 32 5.46 9.41 13.55
CA LEU A 32 4.29 8.80 12.94
C LEU A 32 3.28 9.88 12.59
N GLN A 33 2.78 9.84 11.36
CA GLN A 33 1.69 10.68 10.89
C GLN A 33 0.61 9.77 10.31
N ASN A 34 -0.64 10.20 10.42
CA ASN A 34 -1.72 9.55 9.71
C ASN A 34 -1.39 9.49 8.21
N PRO A 35 -1.49 8.31 7.56
CA PRO A 35 -1.35 8.23 6.12
C PRO A 35 -2.44 9.10 5.49
N GLU A 36 -2.01 10.13 4.75
CA GLU A 36 -2.83 10.92 3.82
C GLU A 36 -3.84 11.92 4.39
N ARG A 37 -3.65 12.49 5.59
CA ARG A 37 -4.35 13.75 5.89
C ARG A 37 -3.69 14.93 5.17
N VAL A 38 -4.49 15.64 4.38
CA VAL A 38 -4.13 16.92 3.77
C VAL A 38 -3.94 17.91 4.91
N ASP A 39 -2.70 18.31 5.11
CA ASP A 39 -2.21 19.18 6.18
C ASP A 39 -3.06 20.44 6.35
N ARG A 40 -3.56 20.68 7.58
CA ARG A 40 -4.03 22.01 8.04
C ARG A 40 -3.81 22.30 9.52
N GLU A 41 -3.41 21.33 10.33
CA GLU A 41 -3.16 21.57 11.75
C GLU A 41 -1.83 20.95 12.14
N LYS A 42 -0.95 21.76 12.73
CA LYS A 42 0.29 21.32 13.40
C LYS A 42 -0.04 20.14 14.30
N HIS A 43 0.18 18.91 13.82
CA HIS A 43 -0.09 17.74 14.63
C HIS A 43 0.86 17.76 15.82
N VAL A 44 0.28 17.64 17.02
CA VAL A 44 1.05 17.41 18.24
C VAL A 44 1.74 16.07 18.05
N SER A 45 3.08 16.06 18.12
CA SER A 45 3.84 14.81 17.97
C SER A 45 3.35 13.80 19.00
N GLY A 46 2.99 12.59 18.58
CA GLY A 46 2.56 11.53 19.49
C GLY A 46 1.09 11.11 19.39
N LYS A 47 0.27 11.69 18.50
CA LYS A 47 -1.12 11.27 18.30
C LYS A 47 -1.45 10.98 16.84
N ILE A 48 -2.08 9.84 16.58
CA ILE A 48 -2.65 9.48 15.28
C ILE A 48 -4.13 9.12 15.43
N PHE A 49 -4.94 9.34 14.39
CA PHE A 49 -6.30 8.80 14.38
C PHE A 49 -6.29 7.32 14.03
N LYS A 50 -7.07 6.52 14.76
CA LYS A 50 -7.30 5.11 14.44
C LYS A 50 -7.91 5.02 13.03
N SER A 51 -7.26 4.26 12.16
CA SER A 51 -7.75 3.96 10.81
C SER A 51 -8.09 2.49 10.66
N LEU A 52 -9.17 2.21 9.94
CA LEU A 52 -9.64 0.86 9.66
C LEU A 52 -10.09 0.74 8.19
N PRO A 53 -9.93 -0.42 7.54
CA PRO A 53 -10.43 -0.66 6.18
C PRO A 53 -11.96 -0.60 6.12
N GLY A 54 -12.47 0.10 5.10
CA GLY A 54 -13.89 0.11 4.72
C GLY A 54 -14.11 -0.41 3.30
N LEU A 55 -15.37 -0.63 2.94
CA LEU A 55 -15.82 -1.05 1.62
C LEU A 55 -16.89 -0.09 1.09
N ALA A 56 -16.79 0.25 -0.18
CA ALA A 56 -17.85 0.90 -0.92
C ALA A 56 -18.10 0.16 -2.23
N CYS A 57 -19.33 0.22 -2.74
CA CYS A 57 -19.70 -0.34 -4.02
C CYS A 57 -20.33 0.71 -4.94
N SER A 58 -20.22 0.47 -6.25
CA SER A 58 -20.76 1.33 -7.29
C SER A 58 -21.18 0.52 -8.50
N GLN A 59 -22.28 0.92 -9.16
CA GLN A 59 -22.69 0.32 -10.44
C GLN A 59 -22.11 1.06 -11.65
N ASP A 60 -21.65 2.30 -11.47
CA ASP A 60 -21.22 3.19 -12.56
C ASP A 60 -19.80 3.75 -12.39
N GLY A 61 -19.12 3.38 -11.30
CA GLY A 61 -17.79 3.87 -10.93
C GLY A 61 -17.74 5.32 -10.47
N ARG A 62 -18.88 6.03 -10.42
CA ARG A 62 -18.98 7.46 -10.09
C ARG A 62 -19.70 7.70 -8.77
N HIS A 63 -20.80 6.98 -8.54
CA HIS A 63 -21.59 7.08 -7.32
C HIS A 63 -21.34 5.86 -6.44
N TRP A 64 -20.95 6.11 -5.19
CA TRP A 64 -20.48 5.07 -4.28
C TRP A 64 -21.35 5.01 -3.03
N ALA A 65 -21.75 3.80 -2.65
CA ALA A 65 -22.45 3.52 -1.40
C ALA A 65 -21.53 2.68 -0.49
N ARG A 66 -21.49 3.01 0.81
CA ARG A 66 -20.73 2.22 1.78
C ARG A 66 -21.40 0.87 2.02
N ILE A 67 -20.58 -0.17 2.17
CA ILE A 67 -20.99 -1.48 2.67
C ILE A 67 -20.40 -1.62 4.07
N GLU A 68 -21.27 -1.87 5.04
CA GLU A 68 -20.89 -1.99 6.44
C GLU A 68 -20.38 -3.41 6.71
N GLY A 69 -19.17 -3.52 7.25
CA GLY A 69 -18.64 -4.76 7.82
C GLY A 69 -19.21 -5.05 9.21
N ASP A 70 -18.80 -6.17 9.80
CA ASP A 70 -19.31 -6.64 11.09
C ASP A 70 -18.82 -5.79 12.29
N HIS A 71 -17.81 -4.93 12.10
CA HIS A 71 -17.34 -4.03 13.15
C HIS A 71 -18.37 -2.92 13.43
N HIS A 72 -18.48 -2.47 14.68
CA HIS A 72 -19.49 -1.48 15.11
C HIS A 72 -19.38 -0.10 14.42
N SER A 73 -18.26 0.18 13.73
CA SER A 73 -18.06 1.39 12.91
C SER A 73 -18.30 1.17 11.41
N GLY A 74 -18.70 -0.03 11.01
CA GLY A 74 -18.81 -0.45 9.61
C GLY A 74 -17.51 -0.92 8.97
N ALA A 75 -16.42 -0.99 9.73
CA ALA A 75 -15.14 -1.45 9.23
C ALA A 75 -15.13 -2.95 8.90
N LEU A 76 -14.28 -3.35 7.96
CA LEU A 76 -14.15 -4.73 7.50
C LEU A 76 -13.34 -5.61 8.44
N LEU A 77 -12.44 -5.00 9.21
CA LEU A 77 -11.57 -5.64 10.19
C LEU A 77 -11.09 -4.59 11.20
N ASP A 78 -10.79 -5.04 12.41
CA ASP A 78 -10.28 -4.19 13.49
C ASP A 78 -8.75 -4.31 13.62
N VAL A 79 -8.15 -3.37 14.33
CA VAL A 79 -6.73 -3.40 14.73
C VAL A 79 -6.43 -4.66 15.55
N GLY A 80 -5.15 -4.96 15.68
CA GLY A 80 -4.70 -6.01 16.58
C GLY A 80 -4.98 -5.70 18.05
N SER A 81 -5.02 -6.77 18.86
CA SER A 81 -5.03 -6.63 20.31
C SER A 81 -3.75 -5.95 20.79
N ARG A 82 -3.76 -5.41 22.01
CA ARG A 82 -2.57 -4.77 22.60
C ARG A 82 -1.37 -5.72 22.56
N GLY A 83 -0.26 -5.26 21.96
CA GLY A 83 0.97 -6.03 21.79
C GLY A 83 1.09 -6.73 20.45
N GLU A 84 0.01 -6.80 19.65
CA GLU A 84 0.12 -7.20 18.25
C GLU A 84 0.71 -6.07 17.40
N TRP A 85 1.44 -6.42 16.35
CA TRP A 85 2.17 -5.48 15.50
C TRP A 85 1.26 -4.46 14.79
N ASP A 86 -0.03 -4.78 14.61
CA ASP A 86 -1.02 -3.93 13.95
C ASP A 86 -2.04 -3.33 14.92
N SER A 87 -1.65 -3.14 16.19
CA SER A 87 -2.56 -2.64 17.23
C SER A 87 -2.88 -1.16 17.14
N LEU A 88 -2.10 -0.37 16.38
CA LEU A 88 -2.28 1.08 16.32
C LEU A 88 -3.32 1.52 15.27
N PHE A 89 -3.17 1.03 14.04
CA PHE A 89 -4.02 1.40 12.91
C PHE A 89 -3.91 0.36 11.80
N ILE A 90 -4.85 0.35 10.86
CA ILE A 90 -4.72 -0.41 9.62
C ILE A 90 -5.04 0.52 8.45
N ALA A 91 -4.13 0.60 7.48
CA ALA A 91 -4.22 1.56 6.39
C ALA A 91 -3.82 0.99 5.02
N ALA A 92 -4.28 1.70 3.99
CA ALA A 92 -4.10 1.44 2.57
C ALA A 92 -4.39 -0.02 2.18
N PRO A 93 -5.63 -0.51 2.40
CA PRO A 93 -5.99 -1.87 2.01
C PRO A 93 -5.94 -2.01 0.48
N GLN A 94 -5.19 -3.00 0.00
CA GLN A 94 -5.15 -3.39 -1.40
C GLN A 94 -5.62 -4.83 -1.54
N VAL A 95 -6.67 -5.05 -2.34
CA VAL A 95 -7.29 -6.37 -2.50
C VAL A 95 -6.95 -6.99 -3.84
N VAL A 96 -6.47 -8.23 -3.80
CA VAL A 96 -6.23 -9.09 -4.97
C VAL A 96 -7.17 -10.28 -4.93
N VAL A 97 -7.86 -10.53 -6.04
CA VAL A 97 -8.63 -11.75 -6.25
C VAL A 97 -7.68 -12.85 -6.72
N HIS A 98 -7.44 -13.87 -5.89
CA HIS A 98 -6.66 -15.05 -6.28
C HIS A 98 -7.52 -16.07 -7.01
N SER A 99 -8.73 -16.33 -6.49
CA SER A 99 -9.75 -17.20 -7.08
C SER A 99 -11.14 -16.78 -6.59
N SER A 100 -12.20 -17.47 -7.04
CA SER A 100 -13.60 -17.16 -6.67
C SER A 100 -13.83 -17.06 -5.16
N ASP A 101 -13.13 -17.88 -4.38
CA ASP A 101 -13.29 -18.01 -2.93
C ASP A 101 -12.02 -17.63 -2.16
N ASP A 102 -11.11 -16.88 -2.80
CA ASP A 102 -9.87 -16.42 -2.18
C ASP A 102 -9.54 -14.99 -2.60
N LEU A 103 -10.00 -14.03 -1.79
CA LEU A 103 -9.59 -12.64 -1.85
C LEU A 103 -8.54 -12.37 -0.78
N ARG A 104 -7.57 -11.54 -1.12
CA ARG A 104 -6.43 -11.24 -0.25
C ARG A 104 -6.26 -9.75 -0.13
N MET A 105 -6.36 -9.25 1.09
CA MET A 105 -6.14 -7.85 1.42
C MET A 105 -4.73 -7.71 2.00
N TYR A 106 -3.93 -6.87 1.38
CA TYR A 106 -2.65 -6.41 1.91
C TYR A 106 -2.87 -5.05 2.55
N TYR A 107 -2.33 -4.85 3.73
CA TYR A 107 -2.47 -3.60 4.49
C TYR A 107 -1.18 -3.31 5.23
N HIS A 108 -0.99 -2.09 5.68
CA HIS A 108 0.14 -1.76 6.54
C HIS A 108 -0.29 -1.20 7.89
N SER A 109 0.61 -1.33 8.85
CA SER A 109 0.53 -0.78 10.20
C SER A 109 1.92 -0.44 10.71
N PHE A 110 2.02 -0.12 11.99
CA PHE A 110 3.27 0.18 12.68
C PHE A 110 3.46 -0.72 13.91
N ASP A 111 4.52 -1.53 13.84
CA ASP A 111 4.96 -2.42 14.90
C ASP A 111 5.67 -1.58 15.97
N VAL A 112 4.96 -1.30 17.06
CA VAL A 112 5.46 -0.46 18.16
C VAL A 112 6.68 -1.07 18.85
N GLU A 113 6.70 -2.39 19.01
CA GLU A 113 7.79 -3.08 19.71
C GLU A 113 9.10 -2.94 18.92
N ARG A 114 9.02 -3.02 17.60
CA ARG A 114 10.17 -2.88 16.70
C ARG A 114 10.45 -1.45 16.26
N GLY A 115 9.49 -0.56 16.38
CA GLY A 115 9.56 0.79 15.86
C GLY A 115 9.62 0.83 14.33
N GLN A 116 8.92 -0.09 13.65
CA GLN A 116 8.98 -0.24 12.19
C GLN A 116 7.58 -0.33 11.57
N PHE A 117 7.44 0.17 10.34
CA PHE A 117 6.29 -0.15 9.51
C PHE A 117 6.35 -1.60 9.03
N GLY A 118 5.18 -2.22 8.88
CA GLY A 118 5.06 -3.56 8.36
C GLY A 118 3.84 -3.72 7.45
N VAL A 119 3.92 -4.66 6.52
CA VAL A 119 2.78 -5.07 5.69
C VAL A 119 2.27 -6.41 6.20
N GLY A 120 0.96 -6.49 6.39
CA GLY A 120 0.21 -7.68 6.76
C GLY A 120 -0.75 -8.13 5.68
N ILE A 121 -1.36 -9.29 5.90
CA ILE A 121 -2.35 -9.87 4.99
C ILE A 121 -3.59 -10.35 5.74
N ALA A 122 -4.76 -10.20 5.11
CA ALA A 122 -6.00 -10.85 5.50
C ALA A 122 -6.63 -11.58 4.32
N ARG A 123 -7.40 -12.64 4.58
CA ARG A 123 -8.12 -13.41 3.56
C ARG A 123 -9.63 -13.33 3.73
N SER A 124 -10.34 -13.40 2.62
CA SER A 124 -11.79 -13.45 2.59
C SER A 124 -12.28 -14.38 1.47
N ARG A 125 -13.48 -14.96 1.67
CA ARG A 125 -14.20 -15.70 0.63
C ARG A 125 -15.25 -14.84 -0.08
N ASP A 126 -15.78 -13.83 0.61
CA ASP A 126 -16.90 -13.00 0.17
C ASP A 126 -16.51 -11.52 -0.05
N GLY A 127 -15.25 -11.16 0.27
CA GLY A 127 -14.72 -9.81 0.20
C GLY A 127 -15.24 -8.85 1.27
N ILE A 128 -16.11 -9.30 2.18
CA ILE A 128 -16.73 -8.49 3.24
C ILE A 128 -16.20 -8.93 4.60
N ARG A 129 -16.10 -10.24 4.84
CA ARG A 129 -15.59 -10.81 6.09
C ARG A 129 -14.14 -11.25 5.91
N TRP A 130 -13.26 -10.69 6.73
CA TRP A 130 -11.82 -10.87 6.60
C TRP A 130 -11.22 -11.55 7.82
N VAL A 131 -10.26 -12.44 7.57
CA VAL A 131 -9.47 -13.11 8.61
C VAL A 131 -8.01 -12.68 8.44
N LYS A 132 -7.46 -11.97 9.44
CA LYS A 132 -6.04 -11.57 9.47
C LYS A 132 -5.16 -12.82 9.57
N LEU A 133 -4.08 -12.88 8.79
CA LEU A 133 -3.08 -13.95 8.86
C LEU A 133 -1.75 -13.49 9.47
N GLY A 134 -1.59 -12.19 9.71
CA GLY A 134 -0.42 -11.61 10.35
C GLY A 134 0.49 -10.80 9.42
N LYS A 135 1.65 -10.43 9.95
CA LYS A 135 2.69 -9.65 9.26
C LYS A 135 3.41 -10.53 8.24
N ILE A 136 3.58 -10.03 7.01
CA ILE A 136 4.21 -10.76 5.90
C ILE A 136 5.51 -10.10 5.40
N MET A 137 5.70 -8.81 5.68
CA MET A 137 6.94 -8.09 5.43
C MET A 137 7.22 -7.07 6.53
N GLU A 138 8.50 -6.90 6.83
CA GLU A 138 9.05 -5.96 7.81
C GLU A 138 10.25 -5.21 7.21
N GLY A 139 10.83 -4.28 7.98
CA GLY A 139 11.96 -3.47 7.53
C GLY A 139 13.19 -4.29 7.16
N GLY A 140 14.03 -3.72 6.30
CA GLY A 140 15.30 -4.31 5.89
C GLY A 140 16.36 -4.21 6.99
N SER A 141 17.58 -4.61 6.65
CA SER A 141 18.73 -4.45 7.54
C SER A 141 19.07 -2.98 7.77
N ASN A 142 19.83 -2.69 8.84
CA ASN A 142 20.35 -1.36 9.12
C ASN A 142 21.06 -0.76 7.87
N GLY A 143 20.72 0.48 7.52
CA GLY A 143 21.23 1.18 6.34
C GLY A 143 20.49 0.88 5.03
N SER A 144 19.51 -0.02 5.01
CA SER A 144 18.67 -0.23 3.83
C SER A 144 17.66 0.91 3.62
N PHE A 145 17.20 1.09 2.38
CA PHE A 145 16.20 2.11 2.04
C PHE A 145 14.83 1.87 2.71
N ASP A 146 14.62 0.69 3.30
CA ASP A 146 13.43 0.29 4.02
C ASP A 146 13.72 -0.18 5.46
N GLU A 147 14.82 0.31 6.06
CA GLU A 147 15.24 -0.01 7.44
C GLU A 147 14.13 0.20 8.48
N LEU A 148 13.40 1.32 8.39
CA LEU A 148 12.30 1.64 9.29
C LEU A 148 10.97 1.02 8.87
N GLY A 149 10.97 0.19 7.83
CA GLY A 149 9.81 -0.61 7.44
C GLY A 149 9.29 -0.35 6.04
N VAL A 150 8.18 -1.05 5.77
CA VAL A 150 7.52 -1.09 4.47
C VAL A 150 6.04 -0.71 4.61
N MET A 151 5.51 0.04 3.65
CA MET A 151 4.12 0.48 3.64
C MET A 151 3.56 0.67 2.23
N ASN A 152 2.26 0.99 2.12
CA ASN A 152 1.57 1.27 0.85
C ASN A 152 1.81 0.20 -0.24
N ALA A 153 1.69 -1.07 0.13
CA ALA A 153 1.90 -2.19 -0.79
C ALA A 153 0.86 -2.20 -1.93
N CYS A 154 1.34 -2.39 -3.15
CA CYS A 154 0.54 -2.73 -4.32
C CYS A 154 0.96 -4.11 -4.79
N VAL A 155 0.07 -5.09 -4.63
CA VAL A 155 0.32 -6.48 -5.03
C VAL A 155 -0.40 -6.83 -6.32
N VAL A 156 0.34 -7.45 -7.23
CA VAL A 156 -0.15 -7.94 -8.53
C VAL A 156 0.24 -9.39 -8.70
N ARG A 157 -0.64 -10.16 -9.34
CA ARG A 157 -0.32 -11.54 -9.76
C ARG A 157 0.18 -11.49 -11.19
N ASP A 158 1.42 -11.87 -11.40
CA ASP A 158 2.06 -11.90 -12.71
C ASP A 158 1.32 -12.88 -13.63
N GLN A 159 0.87 -12.39 -14.79
CA GLN A 159 0.19 -13.19 -15.79
C GLN A 159 1.09 -14.23 -16.46
N LYS A 160 2.41 -14.05 -16.43
CA LYS A 160 3.39 -14.92 -17.11
C LYS A 160 3.64 -16.22 -16.38
N ASP A 161 3.85 -16.15 -15.06
CA ASP A 161 4.24 -17.30 -14.25
C ASP A 161 3.39 -17.51 -12.98
N GLY A 162 2.40 -16.63 -12.75
CA GLY A 162 1.45 -16.75 -11.65
C GLY A 162 1.99 -16.38 -10.28
N ARG A 163 3.25 -15.96 -10.16
CA ARG A 163 3.83 -15.43 -8.92
C ARG A 163 3.22 -14.08 -8.56
N TYR A 164 3.44 -13.67 -7.33
CA TYR A 164 2.99 -12.39 -6.80
C TYR A 164 4.16 -11.42 -6.73
N LEU A 165 3.95 -10.21 -7.26
CA LEU A 165 4.86 -9.08 -7.15
C LEU A 165 4.22 -8.02 -6.25
N MET A 166 5.04 -7.40 -5.41
CA MET A 166 4.65 -6.30 -4.55
C MET A 166 5.56 -5.12 -4.84
N ALA A 167 4.99 -4.00 -5.29
CA ALA A 167 5.65 -2.71 -5.16
C ALA A 167 5.29 -2.13 -3.79
N TYR A 168 6.27 -1.61 -3.06
CA TYR A 168 6.06 -1.07 -1.72
C TYR A 168 6.86 0.21 -1.50
N GLU A 169 6.35 1.10 -0.64
CA GLU A 169 7.08 2.26 -0.14
C GLU A 169 7.98 1.83 1.01
N GLY A 170 9.30 2.01 0.85
CA GLY A 170 10.30 1.81 1.89
C GLY A 170 10.54 3.09 2.68
N VAL A 171 10.80 2.92 3.98
CA VAL A 171 11.17 4.01 4.89
C VAL A 171 12.61 3.82 5.37
N GLY A 172 13.51 4.68 4.93
CA GLY A 172 14.93 4.61 5.31
C GLY A 172 15.17 5.07 6.76
N GLY A 173 16.35 4.77 7.31
CA GLY A 173 16.75 5.21 8.66
C GLY A 173 16.74 6.74 8.86
N ASP A 174 16.91 7.49 7.77
CA ASP A 174 16.78 8.96 7.69
C ASP A 174 15.34 9.44 7.45
N ASN A 175 14.36 8.52 7.48
CA ASN A 175 12.96 8.71 7.10
C ASN A 175 12.76 9.07 5.61
N GLY A 176 13.77 8.86 4.76
CA GLY A 176 13.67 8.93 3.31
C GLY A 176 12.67 7.93 2.75
N ARG A 177 12.04 8.29 1.62
CA ARG A 177 10.98 7.49 0.98
C ARG A 177 11.36 7.12 -0.44
N SER A 178 11.44 5.82 -0.66
CA SER A 178 11.77 5.20 -1.95
C SER A 178 10.82 4.02 -2.21
N ILE A 179 10.82 3.47 -3.43
CA ILE A 179 9.97 2.33 -3.79
C ILE A 179 10.84 1.10 -4.05
N GLY A 180 10.47 -0.01 -3.42
CA GLY A 180 11.08 -1.33 -3.61
C GLY A 180 10.14 -2.31 -4.30
N LEU A 181 10.69 -3.46 -4.69
CA LEU A 181 9.92 -4.61 -5.18
C LEU A 181 10.21 -5.87 -4.36
N ALA A 182 9.17 -6.66 -4.11
CA ALA A 182 9.27 -7.99 -3.53
C ALA A 182 8.46 -9.01 -4.33
N VAL A 183 8.83 -10.28 -4.23
CA VAL A 183 8.18 -11.42 -4.89
C VAL A 183 7.80 -12.50 -3.89
N SER A 184 6.64 -13.13 -4.12
CA SER A 184 6.24 -14.35 -3.43
C SER A 184 5.69 -15.36 -4.44
N PRO A 185 6.00 -16.66 -4.32
CA PRO A 185 5.39 -17.68 -5.18
C PRO A 185 3.87 -17.79 -5.00
N ASP A 186 3.40 -17.62 -3.76
CA ASP A 186 2.01 -17.87 -3.40
C ASP A 186 1.26 -16.61 -2.98
N GLY A 187 1.92 -15.47 -2.77
CA GLY A 187 1.30 -14.21 -2.32
C GLY A 187 0.84 -14.20 -0.87
N LEU A 188 1.04 -15.30 -0.12
CA LEU A 188 0.63 -15.41 1.28
C LEU A 188 1.78 -15.15 2.24
N LYS A 189 2.98 -15.63 1.89
CA LYS A 189 4.17 -15.61 2.76
C LYS A 189 5.45 -15.64 1.94
N ASN A 190 6.58 -15.72 2.64
CA ASN A 190 7.91 -15.89 2.03
C ASN A 190 8.21 -14.81 0.97
N TRP A 191 7.78 -13.58 1.24
CA TRP A 191 8.09 -12.44 0.39
C TRP A 191 9.58 -12.16 0.44
N LYS A 192 10.20 -12.04 -0.73
CA LYS A 192 11.62 -11.75 -0.89
C LYS A 192 11.79 -10.47 -1.69
N ARG A 193 12.60 -9.54 -1.18
CA ARG A 193 13.04 -8.36 -1.94
C ARG A 193 13.69 -8.83 -3.25
N LEU A 194 13.38 -8.17 -4.36
CA LEU A 194 13.99 -8.50 -5.65
C LEU A 194 15.42 -7.96 -5.76
N GLN A 195 15.72 -6.86 -5.05
CA GLN A 195 17.03 -6.24 -4.95
C GLN A 195 17.13 -5.45 -3.63
N GLU A 196 18.36 -5.20 -3.19
CA GLU A 196 18.64 -4.43 -1.96
C GLU A 196 18.45 -2.93 -2.17
N GLU A 197 18.72 -2.42 -3.38
CA GLU A 197 18.50 -1.02 -3.74
C GLU A 197 17.03 -0.76 -4.11
N PRO A 198 16.49 0.43 -3.89
CA PRO A 198 15.16 0.78 -4.38
C PRO A 198 15.09 0.76 -5.92
N VAL A 199 13.90 0.43 -6.46
CA VAL A 199 13.64 0.48 -7.91
C VAL A 199 13.26 1.89 -8.39
N LEU A 200 12.87 2.76 -7.46
CA LEU A 200 12.65 4.17 -7.71
C LEU A 200 13.01 4.98 -6.47
N GLU A 201 13.94 5.92 -6.62
CA GLU A 201 14.37 6.88 -5.61
C GLU A 201 13.83 8.28 -5.94
N PRO A 202 13.79 9.22 -4.99
CA PRO A 202 13.61 10.64 -5.30
C PRO A 202 14.54 11.09 -6.42
N SER A 203 14.06 11.99 -7.28
CA SER A 203 14.90 12.53 -8.34
C SER A 203 16.03 13.39 -7.80
N GLU A 204 17.02 13.68 -8.64
CA GLU A 204 17.98 14.76 -8.38
C GLU A 204 17.28 16.11 -8.15
N GLU A 205 18.04 17.11 -7.67
CA GLU A 205 17.51 18.38 -7.13
C GLU A 205 16.57 19.15 -8.07
N ASP A 206 16.69 18.98 -9.40
CA ASP A 206 15.85 19.67 -10.38
C ASP A 206 14.55 18.94 -10.71
N GLY A 207 14.39 17.69 -10.29
CA GLY A 207 13.18 16.93 -10.56
C GLY A 207 12.01 17.31 -9.64
N TRP A 208 10.80 17.18 -10.16
CA TRP A 208 9.59 17.59 -9.44
C TRP A 208 9.26 16.68 -8.23
N ASP A 209 9.85 15.48 -8.17
CA ASP A 209 9.68 14.45 -7.14
C ASP A 209 10.98 14.23 -6.32
N ASN A 210 11.77 15.29 -6.16
CA ASN A 210 13.10 15.29 -5.52
C ASN A 210 13.12 15.16 -3.98
N ARG A 211 11.98 15.05 -3.31
CA ARG A 211 11.93 14.88 -1.84
C ARG A 211 11.54 13.48 -1.40
N ALA A 212 10.61 12.85 -2.10
CA ALA A 212 10.12 11.52 -1.75
C ALA A 212 9.35 10.92 -2.92
N VAL A 213 9.44 9.60 -3.07
CA VAL A 213 8.54 8.81 -3.91
C VAL A 213 7.88 7.72 -3.07
N GLY A 214 6.61 7.41 -3.35
CA GLY A 214 5.86 6.46 -2.55
C GLY A 214 4.48 6.15 -3.13
N SER A 215 3.60 5.56 -2.32
CA SER A 215 2.26 5.10 -2.73
C SER A 215 2.25 4.42 -4.12
N PRO A 216 3.05 3.36 -4.33
CA PRO A 216 3.16 2.72 -5.64
C PRO A 216 1.84 2.09 -6.09
N CYS A 217 1.59 2.13 -7.40
CA CYS A 217 0.56 1.37 -8.09
C CYS A 217 1.19 0.71 -9.33
N LEU A 218 1.47 -0.58 -9.21
CA LEU A 218 2.13 -1.37 -10.23
C LEU A 218 1.08 -2.01 -11.15
N VAL A 219 1.28 -1.88 -12.46
CA VAL A 219 0.36 -2.35 -13.49
C VAL A 219 1.14 -3.15 -14.54
N GLN A 220 0.71 -4.38 -14.79
CA GLN A 220 1.18 -5.17 -15.93
C GLN A 220 0.41 -4.75 -17.18
N MET A 221 1.11 -4.43 -18.26
CA MET A 221 0.47 -3.89 -19.46
C MET A 221 -0.13 -5.00 -20.33
N GLU A 222 -1.33 -4.75 -20.86
CA GLU A 222 -1.98 -5.66 -21.79
C GLU A 222 -1.22 -5.73 -23.11
N GLY A 223 -1.12 -6.93 -23.71
CA GLY A 223 -0.46 -7.16 -24.99
C GLY A 223 1.05 -7.42 -24.89
N ASN A 224 1.69 -7.13 -23.76
CA ASN A 224 3.06 -7.52 -23.48
C ASN A 224 3.25 -7.80 -21.98
N ALA A 225 3.28 -9.09 -21.61
CA ALA A 225 3.43 -9.53 -20.22
C ALA A 225 4.75 -9.07 -19.55
N ASP A 226 5.73 -8.63 -20.33
CA ASP A 226 7.00 -8.13 -19.80
C ASP A 226 7.03 -6.59 -19.65
N GLU A 227 5.99 -5.86 -20.08
CA GLU A 227 5.90 -4.41 -19.91
C GLU A 227 5.14 -4.06 -18.62
N TRP A 228 5.80 -3.29 -17.76
CA TRP A 228 5.26 -2.84 -16.49
C TRP A 228 5.25 -1.32 -16.40
N ARG A 229 4.20 -0.79 -15.78
CA ARG A 229 4.10 0.62 -15.39
C ARG A 229 3.94 0.75 -13.89
N LEU A 230 4.74 1.62 -13.30
CA LEU A 230 4.62 2.03 -11.91
C LEU A 230 4.09 3.45 -11.88
N TYR A 231 2.82 3.61 -11.50
CA TYR A 231 2.30 4.91 -11.08
C TYR A 231 2.73 5.14 -9.63
N TYR A 232 3.13 6.36 -9.30
CA TYR A 232 3.64 6.66 -7.96
C TYR A 232 3.32 8.08 -7.54
N ARG A 233 3.26 8.31 -6.23
CA ARG A 233 3.21 9.64 -5.66
C ARG A 233 4.63 10.21 -5.59
N GLY A 234 4.86 11.33 -6.25
CA GLY A 234 6.06 12.14 -6.06
C GLY A 234 5.81 13.31 -5.13
N ILE A 235 6.80 13.66 -4.32
CA ILE A 235 6.82 14.85 -3.47
C ILE A 235 8.03 15.70 -3.87
N GLY A 236 7.76 16.95 -4.22
CA GLY A 236 8.77 17.94 -4.59
C GLY A 236 9.07 18.93 -3.48
N GLN A 237 9.85 19.94 -3.84
CA GLN A 237 10.11 21.09 -2.97
C GLN A 237 8.81 21.72 -2.46
N GLN A 238 8.86 22.25 -1.24
CA GLN A 238 7.71 22.86 -0.55
C GLN A 238 6.53 21.89 -0.35
N GLY A 239 6.75 20.58 -0.46
CA GLY A 239 5.72 19.56 -0.22
C GLY A 239 4.70 19.42 -1.35
N ARG A 240 4.99 19.93 -2.55
CA ARG A 240 4.12 19.74 -3.73
C ARG A 240 4.01 18.26 -4.05
N LYS A 241 2.78 17.77 -4.26
CA LYS A 241 2.49 16.35 -4.55
C LYS A 241 1.95 16.20 -5.96
N GLY A 242 2.32 15.10 -6.62
CA GLY A 242 1.83 14.76 -7.95
C GLY A 242 1.88 13.25 -8.19
N ILE A 243 1.27 12.81 -9.29
CA ILE A 243 1.32 11.42 -9.73
C ILE A 243 2.30 11.33 -10.90
N GLY A 244 3.34 10.54 -10.74
CA GLY A 244 4.29 10.20 -11.79
C GLY A 244 4.03 8.80 -12.36
N VAL A 245 4.70 8.50 -13.47
CA VAL A 245 4.76 7.15 -14.03
C VAL A 245 6.19 6.80 -14.38
N ALA A 246 6.59 5.59 -14.02
CA ALA A 246 7.84 4.97 -14.42
C ALA A 246 7.56 3.69 -15.21
N VAL A 247 8.38 3.41 -16.22
CA VAL A 247 8.22 2.29 -17.15
C VAL A 247 9.40 1.32 -17.02
N SER A 248 9.15 0.02 -17.14
CA SER A 248 10.22 -0.98 -17.16
C SER A 248 11.12 -0.83 -18.38
N GLN A 249 12.43 -0.98 -18.20
CA GLN A 249 13.38 -1.07 -19.30
C GLN A 249 13.41 -2.50 -19.84
N GLY A 250 12.80 -2.71 -21.01
CA GLY A 250 12.69 -4.05 -21.57
C GLY A 250 11.87 -4.96 -20.66
N THR A 251 12.36 -6.18 -20.44
CA THR A 251 11.68 -7.20 -19.61
C THR A 251 12.09 -7.17 -18.14
N GLU A 252 12.98 -6.26 -17.73
CA GLU A 252 13.50 -6.19 -16.36
C GLU A 252 12.67 -5.23 -15.50
N ILE A 253 11.73 -5.78 -14.71
CA ILE A 253 10.86 -4.99 -13.82
C ILE A 253 11.63 -4.21 -12.75
N THR A 254 12.83 -4.67 -12.40
CA THR A 254 13.72 -4.03 -11.42
C THR A 254 14.35 -2.74 -11.94
N ARG A 255 14.29 -2.47 -13.25
CA ARG A 255 14.87 -1.26 -13.86
C ARG A 255 13.77 -0.34 -14.40
N LEU A 256 13.24 0.49 -13.52
CA LEU A 256 12.22 1.47 -13.87
C LEU A 256 12.86 2.83 -14.26
N ARG A 257 12.32 3.49 -15.28
CA ARG A 257 12.66 4.89 -15.62
C ARG A 257 11.43 5.75 -15.59
N ARG A 258 11.56 6.94 -14.99
CA ARG A 258 10.54 8.00 -15.10
C ARG A 258 10.20 8.24 -16.55
N TRP A 259 8.91 8.24 -16.86
CA TRP A 259 8.43 8.56 -18.18
C TRP A 259 8.36 10.08 -18.35
N ALA A 260 9.15 10.62 -19.29
CA ALA A 260 9.22 12.05 -19.57
C ALA A 260 8.12 12.54 -20.56
N GLY A 261 7.08 11.73 -20.78
CA GLY A 261 6.03 12.00 -21.76
C GLY A 261 6.40 11.63 -23.20
N PHE A 262 5.50 11.94 -24.12
CA PHE A 262 5.79 11.89 -25.55
C PHE A 262 6.55 13.15 -25.94
N HIS A 263 7.71 13.00 -26.59
CA HIS A 263 8.27 14.10 -27.36
C HIS A 263 7.38 14.21 -28.61
N LEU A 264 6.50 15.20 -28.62
CA LEU A 264 5.68 15.55 -29.79
C LEU A 264 6.53 16.26 -30.85
#